data_AF-A0A483AEZ2-F1
#
_entry.id   AF-A0A483AEZ2-F1
#
_cell.length_a   1.000
_cell.length_b   1.000
_cell.length_c   1.000
_cell.angle_alpha   90.00
_cell.angle_beta   90.00
_cell.angle_gamma   90.00
#
_symmetry.space_group_name_H-M   'P 1'
#
loop_
_entity.id
_entity.type
_entity.pdbx_description
1 polymer ?
#
loop_
_entity_poly.entity_id
_entity_poly.type
_entity_poly.pdbx_seq_one_letter_code
_entity_poly.pdbx_strand_id
1 'polypeptide(L)'
;MTIAPFKNVSFVMEKLSSDVPSGSEGTVTYQVAVPDTNEEGDNSTTDVTFTAKFCDPYFGNNYCQFNTSHPKLFSIYFQAKIDNGNWNKNYCPKSGHPVYLRLFIKEIS
;
A
#
# COMPACT_ATOMS: atom_id res chain seq x y z
N MET A 1 -15.04 -13.96 13.66
CA MET A 1 -14.17 -12.79 13.49
C MET A 1 -14.49 -12.14 12.16
N THR A 2 -15.07 -10.94 12.18
CA THR A 2 -15.13 -10.11 10.97
C THR A 2 -14.29 -8.89 11.30
N ILE A 3 -12.98 -8.99 11.07
CA ILE A 3 -12.23 -7.77 10.75
C ILE A 3 -13.04 -7.15 9.62
N ALA A 4 -13.65 -5.98 9.86
CA ALA A 4 -14.43 -5.30 8.83
C ALA A 4 -13.60 -5.34 7.54
N PRO A 5 -14.13 -5.86 6.42
CA PRO A 5 -13.32 -6.22 5.27
C PRO A 5 -12.49 -5.01 4.90
N PHE A 6 -11.17 -5.16 5.03
CA PHE A 6 -10.19 -4.09 4.87
C PHE A 6 -10.61 -3.23 3.67
N LYS A 7 -11.02 -1.99 3.96
CA LYS A 7 -11.31 -1.01 2.92
C LYS A 7 -10.03 -0.90 2.09
N ASN A 8 -10.13 -1.12 0.79
CA ASN A 8 -9.00 -0.81 -0.07
C ASN A 8 -8.69 0.68 0.09
N VAL A 9 -7.41 0.99 0.30
CA VAL A 9 -6.94 2.37 0.22
C VAL A 9 -6.38 2.52 -1.18
N SER A 10 -6.96 3.44 -1.95
CA SER A 10 -6.52 3.77 -3.29
C SER A 10 -5.86 5.15 -3.27
N PHE A 11 -4.72 5.27 -3.94
CA PHE A 11 -4.03 6.55 -4.12
C PHE A 11 -3.49 6.64 -5.54
N VAL A 12 -3.35 7.89 -5.99
CA VAL A 12 -2.83 8.24 -7.31
C VAL A 12 -1.65 9.16 -7.10
N MET A 13 -0.53 8.83 -7.73
CA MET A 13 0.63 9.70 -7.78
C MET A 13 0.80 10.22 -9.21
N GLU A 14 0.64 11.53 -9.34
CA GLU A 14 0.82 12.23 -10.60
C GLU A 14 2.25 12.74 -10.70
N LYS A 15 2.71 13.02 -11.93
CA LYS A 15 3.93 13.79 -12.15
C LYS A 15 3.58 15.28 -12.21
N LEU A 16 4.52 16.13 -11.84
CA LEU A 16 4.34 17.59 -11.76
C LEU A 16 3.79 18.22 -13.05
N SER A 17 4.24 17.74 -14.22
CA SER A 17 3.82 18.24 -15.54
C SER A 17 4.23 17.27 -16.66
N SER A 18 3.53 17.30 -17.80
CA SER A 18 3.91 16.58 -19.02
C SER A 18 5.32 16.95 -19.51
N ASP A 19 5.70 18.22 -19.32
CA ASP A 19 6.84 18.87 -19.97
C ASP A 19 8.09 18.90 -19.07
N VAL A 20 7.94 18.54 -17.80
CA VAL A 20 9.04 18.44 -16.85
C VAL A 20 9.51 16.98 -16.79
N PRO A 21 10.81 16.70 -16.96
CA PRO A 21 11.39 15.38 -16.74
C PRO A 21 11.36 15.01 -15.25
N SER A 22 10.18 14.66 -14.74
CA SER A 22 9.95 14.30 -13.34
C SER A 22 9.24 12.95 -13.25
N GLY A 23 9.65 12.14 -12.28
CA GLY A 23 8.93 10.94 -11.88
C GLY A 23 7.92 11.20 -10.75
N SER A 24 7.46 10.12 -10.13
CA SER A 24 6.60 10.14 -8.95
C SER A 24 7.25 9.33 -7.83
N GLU A 25 7.37 9.92 -6.65
CA GLU A 25 7.83 9.24 -5.44
C GLU A 25 6.91 9.58 -4.28
N GLY A 26 6.63 8.58 -3.44
CA GLY A 26 5.71 8.76 -2.32
C GLY A 26 5.85 7.68 -1.27
N THR A 27 5.56 8.06 -0.03
CA THR A 27 5.36 7.13 1.09
C THR A 27 3.94 7.31 1.62
N VAL A 28 3.21 6.20 1.73
CA VAL A 28 1.91 6.13 2.38
C VAL A 28 2.08 5.35 3.68
N THR A 29 1.62 5.93 4.78
CA THR A 29 1.57 5.29 6.09
C THR A 29 0.12 5.20 6.53
N TYR A 30 -0.33 4.01 6.87
CA TYR A 30 -1.67 3.74 7.38
C TYR A 30 -1.55 3.10 8.75
N GLN A 31 -2.17 3.71 9.76
CA GLN A 31 -2.19 3.21 11.13
C GLN A 31 -3.62 2.82 11.51
N VAL A 32 -3.77 1.68 12.16
CA VAL A 32 -5.05 1.17 12.65
C VAL A 32 -4.86 0.50 13.99
N ALA A 33 -5.74 0.80 14.93
CA ALA A 33 -5.83 0.06 16.18
C ALA A 33 -6.63 -1.24 15.93
N VAL A 34 -6.04 -2.38 16.26
CA VAL A 34 -6.71 -3.69 16.20
C VAL A 34 -6.92 -4.21 17.62
N PRO A 35 -8.07 -4.86 17.93
CA PRO A 35 -8.26 -5.49 19.23
C PRO A 35 -7.17 -6.52 19.52
N ASP A 36 -6.66 -6.56 20.76
CA ASP A 36 -5.63 -7.52 21.17
C ASP A 36 -6.19 -8.93 21.33
N THR A 37 -7.44 -9.02 21.76
CA THR A 37 -8.14 -10.27 22.02
C THR A 37 -9.56 -10.23 21.46
N ASN A 38 -10.20 -11.40 21.42
CA ASN A 38 -11.63 -11.53 21.14
C ASN A 38 -12.44 -11.63 22.45
N GLU A 39 -11.85 -11.32 23.61
CA GLU A 39 -12.53 -11.46 24.90
C GLU A 39 -13.55 -10.33 25.10
N GLU A 40 -14.76 -10.72 25.50
CA GLU A 40 -15.86 -9.78 25.72
C GLU A 40 -15.56 -8.91 26.96
N GLY A 41 -15.44 -7.60 26.77
CA GLY A 41 -15.12 -6.64 27.82
C GLY A 41 -13.64 -6.21 27.86
N ASP A 42 -12.78 -6.87 27.11
CA ASP A 42 -11.41 -6.41 26.87
C ASP A 42 -11.40 -5.41 25.71
N ASN A 43 -11.11 -4.15 26.02
CA ASN A 43 -11.02 -3.05 25.05
C ASN A 43 -9.57 -2.69 24.72
N SER A 44 -8.60 -3.54 25.07
CA SER A 44 -7.20 -3.33 24.69
C SER A 44 -7.02 -3.43 23.18
N THR A 45 -6.17 -2.56 22.65
CA THR A 45 -5.89 -2.48 21.22
C THR A 45 -4.40 -2.30 20.98
N THR A 46 -3.90 -2.95 19.94
CA THR A 46 -2.55 -2.76 19.41
C THR A 46 -2.60 -1.86 18.20
N ASP A 47 -1.72 -0.85 18.17
CA ASP A 47 -1.51 -0.02 16.99
C ASP A 47 -0.69 -0.77 15.94
N VAL A 48 -1.30 -1.00 14.78
CA VAL A 48 -0.65 -1.62 13.63
C VAL A 48 -0.40 -0.56 12.57
N THR A 49 0.88 -0.33 12.28
CA THR A 49 1.32 0.52 11.18
C THR A 49 1.61 -0.31 9.92
N PHE A 50 1.11 0.16 8.79
CA PHE A 50 1.39 -0.30 7.44
C PHE A 50 2.06 0.81 6.65
N THR A 51 3.16 0.50 5.97
CA THR A 51 3.92 1.47 5.19
C THR A 51 4.09 0.98 3.78
N ALA A 52 3.81 1.83 2.80
CA ALA A 52 4.02 1.57 1.39
C ALA A 52 4.86 2.70 0.79
N LYS A 53 6.02 2.37 0.23
CA LYS A 53 6.93 3.30 -0.43
C LYS A 53 7.00 2.99 -1.91
N PHE A 54 6.99 4.04 -2.72
CA PHE A 54 7.00 3.94 -4.17
C PHE A 54 7.92 4.98 -4.76
N CYS A 55 8.68 4.57 -5.76
CA CYS A 55 9.45 5.47 -6.60
C CYS A 55 9.37 4.94 -8.03
N ASP A 56 8.84 5.77 -8.92
CA ASP A 56 8.91 5.61 -10.37
C ASP A 56 9.59 6.86 -10.93
N PRO A 57 10.93 6.88 -11.03
CA PRO A 57 11.67 8.05 -11.46
C PRO A 57 11.59 8.24 -12.97
N TYR A 58 11.84 9.46 -13.46
CA TYR A 58 11.93 9.74 -14.90
C TYR A 58 13.06 8.92 -15.58
N PHE A 59 14.15 8.65 -14.86
CA PHE A 59 15.24 7.79 -15.30
C PHE A 59 15.78 6.98 -14.12
N GLY A 60 16.17 5.73 -14.37
CA GLY A 60 16.76 4.84 -13.38
C GLY A 60 15.84 3.69 -12.95
N ASN A 61 16.14 3.12 -11.77
CA ASN A 61 15.41 1.98 -11.24
C ASN A 61 14.19 2.44 -10.44
N ASN A 62 13.05 1.81 -10.69
CA ASN A 62 11.86 1.95 -9.87
C ASN A 62 11.89 0.98 -8.68
N TYR A 63 11.19 1.32 -7.60
CA TYR A 63 11.01 0.41 -6.48
C TYR A 63 9.64 0.57 -5.81
N CYS A 64 9.16 -0.53 -5.26
CA CYS A 64 7.94 -0.57 -4.47
C CYS A 64 8.22 -1.42 -3.23
N GLN A 65 8.14 -0.82 -2.04
CA GLN A 65 8.43 -1.49 -0.76
C GLN A 65 7.22 -1.40 0.16
N PHE A 66 6.89 -2.52 0.79
CA PHE A 66 5.74 -2.61 1.68
C PHE A 66 6.17 -3.27 2.97
N ASN A 67 5.72 -2.73 4.09
CA ASN A 67 5.98 -3.30 5.39
C ASN A 67 4.80 -3.14 6.34
N THR A 68 4.77 -3.97 7.37
CA THR A 68 3.90 -3.82 8.53
C THR A 68 4.74 -3.91 9.80
N SER A 69 4.31 -3.20 10.84
CA SER A 69 4.84 -3.33 12.21
C SER A 69 4.65 -4.74 12.81
N HIS A 70 3.67 -5.50 12.30
CA HIS A 70 3.30 -6.82 12.84
C HIS A 70 3.28 -7.90 11.73
N PRO A 71 4.43 -8.23 11.11
CA PRO A 71 4.51 -9.11 9.94
C PRO A 71 4.14 -10.57 10.22
N LYS A 72 4.08 -10.96 11.50
CA LYS A 72 3.60 -12.29 11.92
C LYS A 72 2.08 -12.41 11.93
N LEU A 73 1.38 -11.27 12.05
CA LEU A 73 -0.08 -11.21 12.16
C LEU A 73 -0.74 -10.78 10.87
N PHE A 74 -0.03 -10.02 10.02
CA PHE A 74 -0.58 -9.48 8.79
C PHE A 74 0.30 -9.78 7.59
N SER A 75 -0.35 -10.23 6.52
CA SER A 75 0.18 -10.28 5.17
C SER A 75 -0.32 -9.06 4.40
N ILE A 76 0.58 -8.46 3.65
CA ILE A 76 0.29 -7.31 2.81
C ILE A 76 0.61 -7.63 1.37
N TYR A 77 -0.23 -7.14 0.47
CA TYR A 77 0.09 -7.10 -0.95
C TYR A 77 -0.49 -5.83 -1.55
N PHE A 78 0.01 -5.47 -2.72
CA PHE A 78 -0.50 -4.33 -3.45
C PHE A 78 -0.88 -4.72 -4.87
N GLN A 79 -1.70 -3.89 -5.50
CA GLN A 79 -1.90 -3.91 -6.93
C GLN A 79 -1.55 -2.54 -7.49
N ALA A 80 -0.83 -2.54 -8.61
CA ALA A 80 -0.57 -1.35 -9.40
C ALA A 80 -1.26 -1.45 -10.76
N LYS A 81 -1.82 -0.33 -11.23
CA LYS A 81 -2.29 -0.24 -12.62
C LYS A 81 -1.11 0.08 -13.52
N ILE A 82 -0.93 -0.71 -14.57
CA ILE A 82 0.11 -0.49 -15.59
C ILE A 82 -0.53 0.08 -16.87
N ASP A 83 0.28 0.49 -17.83
CA ASP A 83 -0.13 1.22 -19.05
C ASP A 83 -1.26 0.55 -19.86
N ASN A 84 -1.35 -0.78 -19.84
CA ASN A 84 -2.43 -1.53 -20.49
C ASN A 84 -3.78 -1.48 -19.73
N GLY A 85 -3.85 -0.73 -18.63
CA GLY A 85 -5.02 -0.57 -17.79
C GLY A 85 -5.25 -1.71 -16.78
N ASN A 86 -4.46 -2.78 -16.80
CA ASN A 86 -4.63 -3.94 -15.93
C ASN A 86 -4.01 -3.72 -14.54
N TRP A 87 -4.64 -4.31 -13.53
CA TRP A 87 -4.14 -4.35 -12.16
C TRP A 87 -3.20 -5.54 -11.97
N ASN A 88 -1.97 -5.27 -11.55
CA ASN A 88 -0.93 -6.27 -11.38
C ASN A 88 -0.54 -6.39 -9.91
N LYS A 89 -0.62 -7.61 -9.36
CA LYS A 89 -0.31 -7.88 -7.97
C LYS A 89 1.20 -7.88 -7.73
N ASN A 90 1.64 -7.17 -6.71
CA ASN A 90 3.03 -7.09 -6.28
C ASN A 90 4.03 -6.68 -7.37
N TYR A 91 3.55 -5.90 -8.36
CA TYR A 91 4.35 -5.46 -9.49
C TYR A 91 4.57 -3.96 -9.42
N CYS A 92 5.83 -3.54 -9.50
CA CYS A 92 6.18 -2.13 -9.53
C CYS A 92 6.15 -1.61 -10.98
N PRO A 93 5.21 -0.72 -11.36
CA PRO A 93 5.12 -0.18 -12.71
C PRO A 93 6.39 0.58 -13.07
N LYS A 94 6.83 0.43 -14.31
CA LYS A 94 7.98 1.15 -14.88
C LYS A 94 7.46 2.29 -15.74
N SER A 95 7.86 3.52 -15.43
CA SER A 95 7.73 4.70 -16.29
C SER A 95 6.29 5.04 -16.72
N GLY A 96 5.32 4.73 -15.86
CA GLY A 96 3.89 4.82 -16.16
C GLY A 96 3.22 5.82 -15.25
N HIS A 97 3.22 7.10 -15.64
CA HIS A 97 2.51 8.16 -14.90
C HIS A 97 1.16 8.48 -15.54
N PRO A 98 0.09 8.65 -14.74
CA PRO A 98 0.04 8.54 -13.28
C PRO A 98 0.05 7.09 -12.78
N VAL A 99 0.62 6.89 -11.58
CA VAL A 99 0.69 5.58 -10.91
C VAL A 99 -0.53 5.40 -10.02
N TYR A 100 -1.33 4.35 -10.27
CA TYR A 100 -2.50 4.00 -9.46
C TYR A 100 -2.22 2.77 -8.62
N LEU A 101 -2.48 2.85 -7.31
CA LEU A 101 -2.12 1.82 -6.37
C LEU A 101 -3.28 1.46 -5.43
N ARG A 102 -3.39 0.17 -5.13
CA ARG A 102 -4.31 -0.39 -4.13
C ARG A 102 -3.53 -1.21 -3.13
N LEU A 103 -3.63 -0.87 -1.86
CA LEU A 103 -3.07 -1.66 -0.76
C LEU A 103 -4.11 -2.62 -0.21
N PHE A 104 -3.71 -3.87 -0.01
CA PHE A 104 -4.52 -4.91 0.59
C PHE A 104 -3.81 -5.51 1.79
N ILE A 105 -4.58 -5.66 2.88
CA ILE A 105 -4.11 -6.20 4.14
C ILE A 105 -4.96 -7.43 4.45
N LYS A 106 -4.31 -8.51 4.84
CA LYS A 106 -4.93 -9.76 5.23
C LYS A 106 -4.34 -10.24 6.54
N GLU A 107 -5.18 -10.65 7.48
CA GLU A 107 -4.73 -11.35 8.68
C GLU A 107 -4.15 -12.74 8.30
N ILE A 108 -3.08 -13.13 8.98
CA ILE A 108 -2.48 -14.46 8.90
C ILE A 108 -2.96 -15.22 10.14
N SER A 109 -4.06 -15.96 9.97
CA SER A 109 -4.61 -16.87 10.99
C SER A 109 -3.68 -18.05 11.26
#